data_AF-A0A7S0Z8C5-F1
#
_entry.id   AF-A0A7S0Z8C5-F1
#
_cell.length_a   1.000
_cell.length_b   1.000
_cell.length_c   1.000
_cell.angle_alpha   90.00
_cell.angle_beta   90.00
_cell.angle_gamma   90.00
#
_symmetry.space_group_name_H-M   'P 1'
#
loop_
_entity.id
_entity.type
_entity.pdbx_description
1 polymer ?
#
loop_
_entity_poly.entity_id
_entity_poly.type
_entity_poly.pdbx_seq_one_letter_code
_entity_poly.pdbx_strand_id
1 'polypeptide(L)'
;AHHRPLLANAVRELDRAEACAEANTAFTRAVIDNFVHNPYAPEHLRVPKEEVERWAREAETFRAAKDDVDKVRYVLKNAYRDWSSDGAVERDAVYGLIFDALRAKFNVNVDVGSPDGEAPRVLAPGCGLGRLVFELARQGYDVQGNEFSYFM
;
A
#
# COMPACT_ATOMS: atom_id res chain seq x y z
N ALA A 1 25.76 9.09 35.02
CA ALA A 1 25.95 7.64 35.27
C ALA A 1 24.77 6.98 36.02
N HIS A 2 24.12 7.65 36.98
CA HIS A 2 23.06 7.04 37.82
C HIS A 2 21.71 6.76 37.15
N HIS A 3 21.37 7.35 36.01
CA HIS A 3 20.06 7.15 35.36
C HIS A 3 20.00 5.96 34.39
N ARG A 4 21.15 5.42 33.95
CA ARG A 4 21.20 4.31 32.98
C ARG A 4 20.53 3.03 33.50
N PRO A 5 20.70 2.63 34.78
CA PRO A 5 19.98 1.47 35.34
C PRO A 5 18.45 1.65 35.37
N LEU A 6 17.96 2.89 35.50
CA LEU A 6 16.52 3.20 35.46
C LEU A 6 15.92 3.04 34.05
N LEU A 7 16.78 2.97 33.03
CA LEU A 7 16.43 2.85 31.62
C LEU A 7 16.79 1.48 31.04
N ALA A 8 16.99 0.46 31.88
CA ALA A 8 17.33 -0.89 31.40
C ALA A 8 16.29 -1.44 30.39
N ASN A 9 15.01 -1.12 30.59
CA ASN A 9 13.95 -1.45 29.63
C ASN A 9 14.08 -0.66 28.31
N ALA A 10 14.57 0.58 28.34
CA ALA A 10 14.67 1.42 27.16
C ALA A 10 15.64 0.85 26.11
N VAL A 11 16.75 0.22 26.56
CA VAL A 11 17.68 -0.47 25.65
C VAL A 11 16.96 -1.57 24.88
N ARG A 12 16.20 -2.42 25.59
CA ARG A 12 15.42 -3.49 24.95
C ARG A 12 14.35 -2.95 23.99
N GLU A 13 13.68 -1.85 24.35
CA GLU A 13 12.69 -1.24 23.44
C GLU A 13 13.37 -0.63 22.19
N LEU A 14 14.60 -0.12 22.30
CA LEU A 14 15.38 0.33 21.14
C LEU A 14 15.76 -0.86 20.23
N ASP A 15 16.24 -1.96 20.80
CA ASP A 15 16.58 -3.18 20.03
C ASP A 15 15.34 -3.71 19.27
N ARG A 16 14.17 -3.67 19.92
CA ARG A 16 12.90 -4.03 19.29
C ARG A 16 12.51 -3.08 18.16
N ALA A 17 12.68 -1.77 18.38
CA ALA A 17 12.38 -0.77 17.36
C ALA A 17 13.29 -0.92 16.13
N GLU A 18 14.56 -1.26 16.33
CA GLU A 18 15.51 -1.57 15.26
C GLU A 18 15.07 -2.80 14.47
N ALA A 19 14.74 -3.90 15.16
CA ALA A 19 14.22 -5.11 14.50
C ALA A 19 12.93 -4.84 13.70
N CYS A 20 12.02 -3.99 14.20
CA CYS A 20 10.84 -3.56 13.45
C CYS A 20 11.21 -2.73 12.21
N ALA A 21 12.23 -1.87 12.29
CA ALA A 21 12.70 -1.08 11.16
C ALA A 21 13.32 -1.98 10.07
N GLU A 22 14.06 -3.01 10.46
CA GLU A 22 14.59 -4.02 9.54
C GLU A 22 13.48 -4.81 8.85
N ALA A 23 12.47 -5.26 9.61
CA ALA A 23 11.30 -5.96 9.05
C ALA A 23 10.53 -5.09 8.04
N ASN A 24 10.30 -3.81 8.37
CA ASN A 24 9.67 -2.85 7.45
C ASN A 24 10.53 -2.60 6.21
N THR A 25 11.86 -2.59 6.35
CA THR A 25 12.79 -2.46 5.22
C THR A 25 12.68 -3.66 4.29
N ALA A 26 12.62 -4.88 4.83
CA ALA A 26 12.44 -6.09 4.05
C ALA A 26 11.10 -6.09 3.29
N PHE A 27 10.01 -5.68 3.96
CA PHE A 27 8.70 -5.51 3.32
C PHE A 27 8.75 -4.51 2.16
N THR A 28 9.27 -3.30 2.38
CA THR A 28 9.35 -2.26 1.34
C THR A 28 10.22 -2.71 0.16
N ARG A 29 11.33 -3.41 0.41
CA ARG A 29 12.16 -3.99 -0.67
C ARG A 29 11.38 -5.01 -1.50
N ALA A 30 10.68 -5.93 -0.84
CA ALA A 30 9.87 -6.92 -1.53
C ALA A 30 8.77 -6.27 -2.40
N VAL A 31 8.17 -5.17 -1.95
CA VAL A 31 7.23 -4.39 -2.76
C VAL A 31 7.92 -3.79 -3.99
N ILE A 32 9.06 -3.11 -3.80
CA ILE A 32 9.82 -2.48 -4.91
C ILE A 32 10.29 -3.52 -5.92
N ASP A 33 10.72 -4.70 -5.47
CA ASP A 33 11.21 -5.78 -6.34
C ASP A 33 10.14 -6.26 -7.34
N ASN A 34 8.85 -6.07 -7.05
CA ASN A 34 7.79 -6.36 -8.03
C ASN A 34 7.83 -5.45 -9.27
N PHE A 35 8.55 -4.32 -9.22
CA PHE A 35 8.73 -3.42 -10.34
C PHE A 35 10.09 -3.62 -11.05
N VAL A 36 11.01 -4.37 -10.44
CA VAL A 36 12.36 -4.57 -10.96
C VAL A 36 12.39 -5.77 -11.91
N HIS A 37 12.72 -5.52 -13.18
CA HIS A 37 12.81 -6.54 -14.23
C HIS A 37 11.55 -7.44 -14.35
N ASN A 38 10.38 -6.92 -13.97
CA ASN A 38 9.13 -7.66 -14.00
C ASN A 38 8.32 -7.36 -15.28
N PRO A 39 8.12 -8.32 -16.19
CA PRO A 39 7.32 -8.11 -17.41
C PRO A 39 5.83 -7.89 -17.14
N TYR A 40 5.34 -8.23 -15.95
CA TYR A 40 3.95 -8.00 -15.54
C TYR A 40 3.73 -6.61 -14.93
N ALA A 41 4.79 -5.89 -14.56
CA ALA A 41 4.68 -4.51 -14.10
C ALA A 41 4.30 -3.57 -15.26
N PRO A 42 3.52 -2.50 -15.03
CA PRO A 42 3.24 -1.48 -16.03
C PRO A 42 4.53 -0.92 -16.63
N GLU A 43 4.58 -0.75 -17.95
CA GLU A 43 5.80 -0.35 -18.67
C GLU A 43 6.46 0.90 -18.09
N HIS A 44 5.66 1.91 -17.75
CA HIS A 44 6.14 3.18 -17.19
C HIS A 44 6.60 3.10 -15.72
N LEU A 45 6.32 2.00 -15.02
CA LEU A 45 6.79 1.74 -13.65
C LEU A 45 7.89 0.68 -13.59
N ARG A 46 8.13 -0.03 -14.71
CA ARG A 46 9.11 -1.11 -14.76
C ARG A 46 10.52 -0.54 -14.71
N VAL A 47 11.32 -1.01 -13.75
CA VAL A 47 12.70 -0.59 -13.56
C VAL A 47 13.65 -1.69 -14.06
N PRO A 48 14.58 -1.39 -14.98
CA PRO A 48 15.63 -2.34 -15.36
C PRO A 48 16.51 -2.72 -14.16
N LYS A 49 16.97 -3.97 -14.12
CA LYS A 49 17.80 -4.44 -13.00
C LYS A 49 19.13 -3.69 -12.91
N GLU A 50 19.69 -3.35 -14.07
CA GLU A 50 20.95 -2.63 -14.23
C GLU A 50 20.89 -1.22 -13.60
N GLU A 51 19.71 -0.58 -13.67
CA GLU A 51 19.46 0.71 -13.04
C GLU A 51 19.49 0.61 -11.51
N VAL A 52 18.82 -0.42 -10.95
CA VAL A 52 18.82 -0.67 -9.50
C VAL A 52 20.23 -0.97 -8.99
N GLU A 53 20.98 -1.79 -9.72
CA GLU A 53 22.38 -2.10 -9.39
C GLU A 53 23.28 -0.85 -9.48
N ARG A 54 23.02 0.05 -10.42
CA ARG A 54 23.71 1.34 -10.51
C ARG A 54 23.41 2.21 -9.30
N TRP A 55 22.13 2.38 -8.94
CA TRP A 55 21.74 3.14 -7.75
C TRP A 55 22.32 2.56 -6.46
N ALA A 56 22.39 1.23 -6.33
CA ALA A 56 23.00 0.59 -5.18
C ALA A 56 24.50 0.91 -5.04
N ARG A 57 25.24 0.98 -6.16
CA ARG A 57 26.66 1.40 -6.18
C ARG A 57 26.83 2.88 -5.84
N GLU A 58 25.86 3.71 -6.17
CA GLU A 58 25.87 5.17 -5.94
C GLU A 58 25.25 5.57 -4.57
N ALA A 59 24.66 4.60 -3.86
CA ALA A 59 23.82 4.83 -2.68
C ALA A 59 24.54 5.47 -1.49
N GLU A 60 25.88 5.35 -1.41
CA GLU A 60 26.66 5.89 -0.28
C GLU A 60 26.42 7.39 -0.05
N THR A 61 26.21 8.14 -1.15
CA THR A 61 25.99 9.59 -1.12
C THR A 61 24.52 9.99 -1.13
N PHE A 62 23.61 9.08 -1.51
CA PHE A 62 22.19 9.37 -1.58
C PHE A 62 21.57 9.47 -0.18
N ARG A 63 20.78 10.52 0.04
CA ARG A 63 19.93 10.67 1.22
C ARG A 63 18.54 11.07 0.73
N ALA A 64 17.55 10.24 1.05
CA ALA A 64 16.15 10.56 0.74
C ALA A 64 15.76 11.87 1.43
N ALA A 65 14.96 12.69 0.75
CA ALA A 65 14.41 13.88 1.36
C ALA A 65 13.52 13.51 2.55
N LYS A 66 13.48 14.37 3.57
CA LYS A 66 12.65 14.14 4.77
C LYS A 66 11.19 13.85 4.40
N ASP A 67 10.65 14.61 3.44
CA ASP A 67 9.27 14.47 3.00
C ASP A 67 9.02 13.08 2.35
N ASP A 68 9.99 12.52 1.65
CA ASP A 68 9.87 11.17 1.07
C ASP A 68 9.94 10.09 2.15
N VAL A 69 10.77 10.28 3.18
CA VAL A 69 10.78 9.37 4.36
C VAL A 69 9.42 9.40 5.06
N ASP A 70 8.80 10.56 5.21
CA ASP A 70 7.48 10.69 5.82
C ASP A 70 6.37 10.06 4.95
N LYS A 71 6.49 10.12 3.61
CA LYS A 71 5.60 9.38 2.70
C LYS A 71 5.75 7.87 2.85
N VAL A 72 6.97 7.32 2.94
CA VAL A 72 7.18 5.87 3.16
C VAL A 72 6.52 5.43 4.48
N ARG A 73 6.63 6.23 5.55
CA ARG A 73 5.92 5.96 6.81
C ARG A 73 4.41 5.96 6.64
N TYR A 74 3.88 6.84 5.79
CA TYR A 74 2.46 6.86 5.47
C TYR A 74 2.04 5.60 4.70
N VAL A 75 2.83 5.14 3.73
CA VAL A 75 2.56 3.88 2.99
C VAL A 75 2.46 2.69 3.94
N LEU A 76 3.38 2.55 4.91
CA LEU A 76 3.32 1.45 5.89
C LEU A 76 2.02 1.48 6.70
N LYS A 77 1.56 2.67 7.10
CA LYS A 77 0.26 2.82 7.80
C LYS A 77 -0.92 2.49 6.89
N ASN A 78 -0.87 2.88 5.62
CA ASN A 78 -1.92 2.53 4.65
C ASN A 78 -1.93 1.02 4.38
N ALA A 79 -0.77 0.37 4.26
CA ALA A 79 -0.68 -1.08 4.10
C ALA A 79 -1.33 -1.81 5.29
N TYR A 80 -1.07 -1.33 6.51
CA TYR A 80 -1.76 -1.82 7.70
C TYR A 80 -3.28 -1.61 7.60
N ARG A 81 -3.75 -0.38 7.35
CA ARG A 81 -5.19 -0.07 7.25
C ARG A 81 -5.87 -0.92 6.17
N ASP A 82 -5.31 -0.97 4.98
CA ASP A 82 -5.96 -1.51 3.78
C ASP A 82 -5.80 -3.02 3.65
N TRP A 83 -4.72 -3.62 4.15
CA TRP A 83 -4.39 -5.03 3.86
C TRP A 83 -4.16 -5.91 5.09
N SER A 84 -4.21 -5.37 6.31
CA SER A 84 -4.21 -6.20 7.52
C SER A 84 -5.62 -6.64 7.95
N SER A 85 -5.69 -7.69 8.77
CA SER A 85 -6.91 -8.08 9.49
C SER A 85 -7.35 -6.98 10.46
N ASP A 86 -6.40 -6.38 11.17
CA ASP A 86 -6.69 -5.43 12.26
C ASP A 86 -7.24 -4.10 11.73
N GLY A 87 -6.88 -3.74 10.49
CA GLY A 87 -7.47 -2.62 9.76
C GLY A 87 -8.93 -2.81 9.36
N ALA A 88 -9.50 -4.02 9.49
CA ALA A 88 -10.90 -4.28 9.12
C ALA A 88 -11.88 -3.38 9.87
N VAL A 89 -11.64 -3.14 11.16
CA VAL A 89 -12.50 -2.27 11.98
C VAL A 89 -12.64 -0.88 11.38
N GLU A 90 -11.54 -0.33 10.86
CA GLU A 90 -11.52 1.00 10.24
C GLU A 90 -12.12 0.99 8.82
N ARG A 91 -11.89 -0.09 8.07
CA ARG A 91 -12.45 -0.26 6.73
C ARG A 91 -13.97 -0.43 6.78
N ASP A 92 -14.48 -1.30 7.64
CA ASP A 92 -15.91 -1.65 7.71
C ASP A 92 -16.75 -0.43 8.06
N ALA A 93 -16.25 0.44 8.95
CA ALA A 93 -16.89 1.69 9.32
C ALA A 93 -17.08 2.67 8.16
N VAL A 94 -16.25 2.59 7.11
CA VAL A 94 -16.27 3.52 5.96
C VAL A 94 -16.82 2.84 4.71
N TYR A 95 -16.26 1.68 4.34
CA TYR A 95 -16.58 0.97 3.11
C TYR A 95 -18.00 0.41 3.13
N GLY A 96 -18.51 -0.02 4.29
CA GLY A 96 -19.89 -0.49 4.43
C GLY A 96 -20.91 0.55 3.94
N LEU A 97 -20.72 1.82 4.32
CA LEU A 97 -21.58 2.92 3.91
C LEU A 97 -21.53 3.17 2.39
N ILE A 98 -20.34 3.04 1.79
CA ILE A 98 -20.16 3.18 0.34
C ILE A 98 -20.87 2.04 -0.38
N PHE A 99 -20.72 0.80 0.11
CA PHE A 99 -21.34 -0.37 -0.49
C PHE A 99 -22.87 -0.32 -0.40
N ASP A 100 -23.42 0.08 0.75
CA ASP A 100 -24.86 0.26 0.93
C ASP A 100 -25.42 1.31 -0.04
N ALA A 101 -24.73 2.45 -0.18
CA ALA A 101 -25.13 3.50 -1.09
C ALA A 101 -25.12 3.03 -2.56
N LEU A 102 -24.09 2.27 -2.97
CA LEU A 102 -23.98 1.72 -4.31
C LEU A 102 -25.06 0.65 -4.60
N ARG A 103 -25.31 -0.27 -3.66
CA ARG A 103 -26.36 -1.30 -3.79
C ARG A 103 -27.76 -0.69 -3.87
N ALA A 104 -28.00 0.40 -3.16
CA ALA A 104 -29.28 1.10 -3.21
C ALA A 104 -29.52 1.82 -4.56
N LYS A 105 -28.45 2.12 -5.31
CA LYS A 105 -28.53 2.84 -6.59
C LYS A 105 -28.43 1.95 -7.81
N PHE A 106 -27.64 0.88 -7.72
CA PHE A 106 -27.32 0.04 -8.85
C PHE A 106 -27.61 -1.42 -8.51
N ASN A 107 -28.35 -2.08 -9.40
CA ASN A 107 -28.54 -3.52 -9.32
C ASN A 107 -27.31 -4.20 -9.91
N VAL A 108 -26.56 -4.95 -9.10
CA VAL A 108 -25.38 -5.68 -9.55
C VAL A 108 -25.68 -7.17 -9.54
N ASN A 109 -25.44 -7.83 -10.67
CA ASN A 109 -25.40 -9.28 -10.73
C ASN A 109 -23.93 -9.73 -10.68
N VAL A 110 -23.50 -10.20 -9.51
CA VAL A 110 -22.12 -10.67 -9.27
C VAL A 110 -21.74 -11.87 -10.15
N ASP A 111 -22.73 -12.66 -10.61
CA ASP A 111 -22.50 -13.88 -11.40
C ASP A 111 -22.32 -13.60 -12.90
N VAL A 112 -22.75 -12.44 -13.39
CA VAL A 112 -22.58 -12.01 -14.79
C VAL A 112 -21.18 -11.44 -15.01
N GLY A 113 -20.60 -10.81 -13.99
CA GLY A 113 -19.32 -10.11 -14.09
C GLY A 113 -19.37 -8.92 -15.07
N SER A 114 -18.20 -8.35 -15.35
CA SER A 114 -18.04 -7.24 -16.30
C SER A 114 -17.67 -7.59 -17.77
N PRO A 115 -17.61 -8.86 -18.24
CA PRO A 115 -17.07 -9.13 -19.58
C PRO A 115 -17.90 -8.54 -20.73
N ASP A 116 -19.20 -8.32 -20.51
CA ASP A 116 -20.13 -7.83 -21.55
C ASP A 116 -20.57 -6.37 -21.36
N GLY A 117 -20.02 -5.64 -20.37
CA GLY A 117 -20.26 -4.20 -20.17
C GLY A 117 -21.56 -3.83 -19.43
N GLU A 118 -22.23 -4.79 -18.80
CA GLU A 118 -23.47 -4.54 -18.04
C GLU A 118 -23.24 -4.10 -16.59
N ALA A 119 -22.02 -4.27 -16.07
CA ALA A 119 -21.68 -3.89 -14.71
C ALA A 119 -21.68 -2.35 -14.53
N PRO A 120 -22.24 -1.82 -13.43
CA PRO A 120 -22.15 -0.40 -13.13
C PRO A 120 -20.70 0.03 -12.97
N ARG A 121 -20.31 1.09 -13.69
CA ARG A 121 -18.96 1.65 -13.69
C ARG A 121 -18.75 2.59 -12.52
N VAL A 122 -17.66 2.38 -11.77
CA VAL A 122 -17.30 3.18 -10.60
C VAL A 122 -15.87 3.70 -10.74
N LEU A 123 -15.68 5.00 -10.52
CA LEU A 123 -14.35 5.60 -10.42
C LEU A 123 -14.04 5.86 -8.94
N ALA A 124 -12.88 5.40 -8.48
CA ALA A 124 -12.36 5.65 -7.14
C ALA A 124 -11.11 6.56 -7.23
N PRO A 125 -11.27 7.90 -7.18
CA PRO A 125 -10.15 8.83 -7.18
C PRO A 125 -9.43 8.86 -5.83
N GLY A 126 -8.11 8.99 -5.85
CA GLY A 126 -7.28 8.91 -4.65
C GLY A 126 -7.41 7.55 -3.97
N CYS A 127 -7.30 6.46 -4.75
CA CYS A 127 -7.59 5.12 -4.24
C CYS A 127 -6.54 4.57 -3.28
N GLY A 128 -5.42 5.27 -3.06
CA GLY A 128 -4.33 4.77 -2.23
C GLY A 128 -3.86 3.41 -2.72
N LEU A 129 -3.74 2.44 -1.79
CA LEU A 129 -3.30 1.08 -2.10
C LEU A 129 -4.40 0.20 -2.74
N GLY A 130 -5.54 0.78 -3.12
CA GLY A 130 -6.53 0.13 -3.96
C GLY A 130 -7.44 -0.88 -3.26
N ARG A 131 -7.46 -0.96 -1.93
CA ARG A 131 -8.32 -1.93 -1.23
C ARG A 131 -9.81 -1.72 -1.54
N LEU A 132 -10.31 -0.48 -1.55
CA LEU A 132 -11.70 -0.20 -1.91
C LEU A 132 -12.01 -0.65 -3.35
N VAL A 133 -11.09 -0.40 -4.28
CA VAL A 133 -11.21 -0.81 -5.69
C VAL A 133 -11.35 -2.34 -5.78
N PHE A 134 -10.50 -3.06 -5.06
CA PHE A 134 -10.54 -4.52 -4.98
C PHE A 134 -11.87 -5.03 -4.43
N GLU A 135 -12.38 -4.45 -3.33
CA GLU A 135 -13.65 -4.88 -2.72
C GLU A 135 -14.86 -4.62 -3.62
N LEU A 136 -14.87 -3.49 -4.34
CA LEU A 136 -15.95 -3.18 -5.28
C LEU A 136 -15.89 -4.10 -6.51
N ALA A 137 -14.70 -4.36 -7.05
CA ALA A 137 -14.53 -5.30 -8.15
C ALA A 137 -15.02 -6.72 -7.75
N ARG A 138 -14.73 -7.16 -6.53
CA ARG A 138 -15.25 -8.42 -5.98
C ARG A 138 -16.77 -8.44 -5.81
N GLN A 139 -17.40 -7.29 -5.64
CA GLN A 139 -18.84 -7.14 -5.58
C GLN A 139 -19.49 -6.99 -6.97
N GLY A 140 -18.75 -7.20 -8.06
CA GLY A 140 -19.27 -7.22 -9.43
C GLY A 140 -19.35 -5.85 -10.11
N TYR A 141 -18.81 -4.81 -9.50
CA TYR A 141 -18.71 -3.49 -10.14
C TYR A 141 -17.52 -3.43 -11.10
N ASP A 142 -17.66 -2.69 -12.20
CA ASP A 142 -16.53 -2.33 -13.07
C ASP A 142 -15.85 -1.10 -12.47
N VAL A 143 -14.76 -1.29 -11.74
CA VAL A 143 -14.14 -0.23 -10.94
C VAL A 143 -12.77 0.13 -11.45
N GLN A 144 -12.58 1.43 -11.67
CA GLN A 144 -11.28 2.02 -11.95
C GLN A 144 -10.77 2.76 -10.73
N GLY A 145 -9.59 2.37 -10.24
CA GLY A 145 -8.82 3.17 -9.28
C GLY A 145 -8.05 4.27 -10.00
N ASN A 146 -7.94 5.44 -9.38
CA ASN A 146 -7.04 6.50 -9.82
C ASN A 146 -6.18 6.97 -8.64
N GLU A 147 -4.88 6.97 -8.85
CA GLU A 147 -3.89 7.44 -7.89
C GLU A 147 -2.76 8.15 -8.63
N PHE A 148 -2.22 9.19 -7.99
CA PHE A 148 -1.17 10.03 -8.56
C PHE A 148 0.19 9.82 -7.87
N SER A 149 0.17 9.47 -6.59
CA SER A 149 1.40 9.27 -5.81
C SER A 149 2.09 7.96 -6.19
N TYR A 150 3.34 8.02 -6.65
CA TYR A 150 4.17 6.81 -6.88
C TYR A 150 4.42 5.95 -5.64
N PHE A 151 4.16 6.49 -4.45
CA PHE A 151 4.31 5.74 -3.19
C PHE A 151 3.13 4.80 -2.93
N MET A 152 1.98 5.02 -3.58
CA MET A 152 0.76 4.24 -3.45
C MET A 152 0.64 3.24 -4.59
#